data_AF-A0A1A8HKR9-F1
#
_entry.id   AF-A0A1A8HKR9-F1
#
_cell.length_a   1.000
_cell.length_b   1.000
_cell.length_c   1.000
_cell.angle_alpha   90.00
_cell.angle_beta   90.00
_cell.angle_gamma   90.00
#
_symmetry.space_group_name_H-M   'P 1'
#
loop_
_entity.id
_entity.type
_entity.pdbx_description
1 polymer ?
#
loop_
_entity_poly.entity_id
_entity_poly.type
_entity_poly.pdbx_seq_one_letter_code
_entity_poly.pdbx_strand_id
1 'polypeptide(L)'
;MVNHVKAHGKSPALTITDSEWVCKGVNNELPMWKKHGMTKGQTGGPVKFTDEWALIASCLRKNNFQVRHQPAHTLSDTSAARGSAEVDKLVQARMVRLVLHDSTESNHDLVKKLHETLRRPGFQRLKKW
;
A
#
# COMPACT_ATOMS: atom_id res chain seq x y z
N MET A 1 -17.51 -28.52 -12.19
CA MET A 1 -18.29 -27.55 -13.00
C MET A 1 -17.95 -26.16 -12.48
N VAL A 2 -17.03 -25.46 -13.15
CA VAL A 2 -16.60 -24.11 -12.71
C VAL A 2 -17.55 -23.11 -13.36
N ASN A 3 -18.43 -22.51 -12.56
CA ASN A 3 -19.34 -21.48 -13.06
C ASN A 3 -18.54 -20.22 -13.39
N HIS A 4 -18.33 -19.97 -14.68
CA HIS A 4 -17.89 -18.68 -15.17
C HIS A 4 -18.99 -17.64 -14.94
N VAL A 5 -18.84 -16.83 -13.90
CA VAL A 5 -19.68 -15.65 -13.69
C VAL A 5 -19.31 -14.62 -14.74
N LYS A 6 -20.22 -14.40 -15.70
CA LYS A 6 -20.15 -13.29 -16.65
C LYS A 6 -20.17 -11.96 -15.88
N ALA A 7 -19.06 -11.24 -15.85
CA ALA A 7 -18.98 -9.89 -15.31
C ALA A 7 -19.31 -8.87 -16.41
N HIS A 8 -20.60 -8.68 -16.71
CA HIS A 8 -21.09 -7.44 -17.35
C HIS A 8 -21.69 -6.55 -16.28
N GLY A 9 -20.83 -5.70 -15.71
CA GLY A 9 -21.08 -4.75 -14.62
C GLY A 9 -19.72 -4.41 -14.01
N LYS A 10 -19.46 -3.15 -13.63
CA LYS A 10 -18.18 -2.75 -13.02
C LYS A 10 -17.97 -3.50 -11.71
N SER A 11 -17.38 -4.70 -11.76
CA SER A 11 -17.02 -5.46 -10.57
C SER A 11 -16.05 -4.62 -9.75
N PRO A 12 -16.29 -4.45 -8.44
CA PRO A 12 -15.39 -3.69 -7.61
C PRO A 12 -13.99 -4.28 -7.67
N ALA A 13 -12.99 -3.45 -7.92
CA ALA A 13 -11.60 -3.88 -7.84
C ALA A 13 -11.23 -4.05 -6.36
N LEU A 14 -10.71 -5.23 -6.01
CA LEU A 14 -10.22 -5.52 -4.66
C LEU A 14 -8.75 -5.10 -4.56
N THR A 15 -8.45 -4.16 -3.67
CA THR A 15 -7.09 -3.75 -3.31
C THR A 15 -6.72 -4.40 -1.98
N ILE A 16 -5.55 -5.03 -1.93
CA ILE A 16 -5.02 -5.64 -0.71
C ILE A 16 -3.83 -4.81 -0.25
N THR A 17 -3.78 -4.49 1.05
CA THR A 17 -2.67 -3.77 1.66
C THR A 17 -2.26 -4.45 2.96
N ASP A 18 -0.97 -4.42 3.25
CA ASP A 18 -0.40 -4.85 4.51
C ASP A 18 -0.46 -3.80 5.63
N SER A 19 -0.77 -2.56 5.25
CA SER A 19 -0.95 -1.45 6.17
C SER A 19 -2.36 -1.42 6.73
N GLU A 20 -2.49 -1.82 7.99
CA GLU A 20 -3.74 -1.73 8.74
C GLU A 20 -4.25 -0.29 8.79
N TRP A 21 -3.33 0.67 8.93
CA TRP A 21 -3.67 2.10 9.00
C TRP A 21 -4.29 2.61 7.69
N VAL A 22 -3.73 2.22 6.54
CA VAL A 22 -4.31 2.60 5.24
C VAL A 22 -5.67 1.92 5.05
N CYS A 23 -5.79 0.63 5.38
CA CYS A 23 -7.06 -0.08 5.25
C CYS A 23 -8.17 0.53 6.11
N LYS A 24 -7.89 0.81 7.40
CA LYS A 24 -8.83 1.49 8.30
C LYS A 24 -9.16 2.90 7.81
N GLY A 25 -8.14 3.65 7.40
CA GLY A 25 -8.30 5.00 6.88
C GLY A 25 -9.25 5.04 5.68
N VAL A 26 -9.05 4.18 4.67
CA VAL A 26 -9.91 4.13 3.48
C VAL A 26 -11.34 3.71 3.82
N ASN A 27 -11.51 2.62 4.58
CA ASN A 27 -12.83 2.01 4.78
C ASN A 27 -13.69 2.75 5.80
N ASN A 28 -13.07 3.33 6.84
CA ASN A 28 -13.79 3.83 8.00
C ASN A 28 -13.67 5.36 8.15
N GLU A 29 -12.46 5.89 8.03
CA GLU A 29 -12.17 7.27 8.46
C GLU A 29 -12.34 8.29 7.32
N LEU A 30 -11.90 7.95 6.11
CA LEU A 30 -11.92 8.80 4.94
C LEU A 30 -13.32 9.30 4.56
N PRO A 31 -14.41 8.50 4.65
CA PRO A 31 -15.77 9.02 4.44
C PRO A 31 -16.12 10.16 5.40
N MET A 32 -15.73 10.04 6.68
CA MET A 32 -15.96 11.07 7.69
C MET A 32 -15.09 12.29 7.44
N TRP A 33 -13.79 12.11 7.19
CA TRP A 33 -12.88 13.23 6.90
C TRP A 33 -13.33 14.03 5.69
N LYS A 34 -13.78 13.38 4.62
CA LYS A 34 -14.33 14.07 3.44
C LYS A 34 -15.54 14.95 3.78
N LYS A 35 -16.42 14.48 4.66
CA LYS A 35 -17.59 15.24 5.12
C LYS A 35 -17.18 16.51 5.89
N HIS A 36 -16.02 16.47 6.54
CA HIS A 36 -15.51 17.57 7.35
C HIS A 36 -14.36 18.35 6.68
N GLY A 37 -14.19 18.25 5.36
CA GLY A 37 -13.15 19.02 4.66
C GLY A 37 -11.73 18.55 4.94
N MET A 38 -11.55 17.23 5.11
CA MET A 38 -10.28 16.55 5.41
C MET A 38 -9.68 16.89 6.78
N THR A 39 -10.55 17.06 7.78
CA THR A 39 -10.20 17.21 9.19
C THR A 39 -10.62 15.98 10.01
N LYS A 40 -10.07 15.85 11.23
CA LYS A 40 -10.38 14.75 12.16
C LYS A 40 -11.81 14.81 12.78
N GLY A 41 -12.74 15.52 12.15
CA GLY A 41 -14.08 15.82 12.66
C GLY A 41 -14.37 17.32 12.61
N GLN A 42 -15.58 17.73 12.97
CA GLN A 42 -16.07 19.10 12.78
C GLN A 42 -15.19 20.19 13.44
N THR A 43 -14.63 19.91 14.61
CA THR A 43 -13.76 20.84 15.35
C THR A 43 -12.30 20.37 15.39
N GLY A 44 -11.98 19.30 14.67
CA GLY A 44 -10.64 18.72 14.65
C GLY A 44 -9.69 19.47 13.72
N GLY A 45 -8.38 19.36 13.98
CA GLY A 45 -7.35 19.81 13.06
C GLY A 45 -7.29 18.97 11.77
N PRO A 46 -6.47 19.38 10.79
CA PRO A 46 -6.29 18.64 9.54
C PRO A 46 -5.78 17.22 9.79
N VAL A 47 -6.16 16.30 8.90
CA VAL A 47 -5.67 14.92 8.93
C VAL A 47 -4.20 14.90 8.51
N LYS A 48 -3.39 14.04 9.13
CA LYS A 48 -2.00 13.88 8.70
C LYS A 48 -1.98 13.29 7.28
N PHE A 49 -1.12 13.81 6.40
CA PHE A 49 -1.08 13.42 4.97
C PHE A 49 -2.38 13.75 4.22
N THR A 50 -2.91 14.97 4.45
CA THR A 50 -4.19 15.43 3.87
C THR A 50 -4.18 15.33 2.34
N ASP A 51 -3.08 15.71 1.70
CA ASP A 51 -2.97 15.72 0.24
C ASP A 51 -3.03 14.31 -0.35
N GLU A 52 -2.32 13.37 0.26
CA GLU A 52 -2.34 11.96 -0.14
C GLU A 52 -3.73 11.34 0.04
N TRP A 53 -4.40 11.64 1.16
CA TRP A 53 -5.77 11.20 1.40
C TRP A 53 -6.76 11.82 0.40
N ALA A 54 -6.55 13.07 -0.01
CA ALA A 54 -7.38 13.73 -1.03
C ALA A 54 -7.23 13.06 -2.39
N LEU A 55 -6.00 12.68 -2.77
CA LEU A 55 -5.73 11.92 -3.98
C LEU A 55 -6.41 10.54 -3.95
N ILE A 56 -6.25 9.80 -2.84
CA ILE A 56 -6.91 8.50 -2.64
C ILE A 56 -8.44 8.66 -2.76
N ALA A 57 -9.02 9.64 -2.07
CA ALA A 57 -10.46 9.93 -2.14
C ALA A 57 -10.94 10.26 -3.56
N SER A 58 -10.11 10.93 -4.36
CA SER A 58 -10.42 11.24 -5.75
C SER A 58 -10.46 9.99 -6.62
N CYS A 59 -9.49 9.08 -6.43
CA CYS A 59 -9.44 7.78 -7.12
C CYS A 59 -10.63 6.89 -6.74
N LEU A 60 -10.99 6.84 -5.45
CA LEU A 60 -12.11 6.03 -4.95
C LEU A 60 -13.48 6.51 -5.46
N ARG A 61 -13.66 7.80 -5.77
CA ARG A 61 -14.90 8.28 -6.39
C ARG A 61 -15.10 7.75 -7.81
N LYS A 62 -13.99 7.50 -8.53
CA LYS A 62 -14.01 7.16 -9.95
C LYS A 62 -14.29 5.68 -10.21
N ASN A 63 -13.92 4.79 -9.29
CA ASN A 63 -14.19 3.36 -9.43
C ASN A 63 -14.70 2.73 -8.13
N ASN A 64 -15.44 1.63 -8.27
CA ASN A 64 -15.88 0.83 -7.15
C ASN A 64 -14.66 0.02 -6.63
N PHE A 65 -14.15 0.33 -5.45
CA PHE A 65 -13.00 -0.36 -4.85
C PHE A 65 -13.33 -0.85 -3.45
N GLN A 66 -12.79 -2.01 -3.08
CA GLN A 66 -12.75 -2.49 -1.70
C GLN A 66 -11.31 -2.63 -1.27
N VAL A 67 -10.95 -2.11 -0.10
CA VAL A 67 -9.60 -2.28 0.46
C VAL A 67 -9.67 -3.33 1.57
N ARG A 68 -8.82 -4.35 1.51
CA ARG A 68 -8.71 -5.40 2.53
C ARG A 68 -7.32 -5.42 3.13
N HIS A 69 -7.26 -5.52 4.45
CA HIS A 69 -6.00 -5.69 5.18
C HIS A 69 -5.53 -7.14 5.10
N GLN A 70 -4.25 -7.33 4.79
CA GLN A 70 -3.53 -8.60 4.87
C GLN A 70 -2.30 -8.40 5.76
N PRO A 71 -2.25 -8.89 7.00
CA PRO A 71 -1.10 -8.67 7.88
C PRO A 71 0.24 -9.04 7.22
N ALA A 72 1.24 -8.17 7.35
CA ALA A 72 2.58 -8.40 6.82
C ALA A 72 3.18 -9.70 7.38
N HIS A 73 4.07 -10.33 6.60
CA HIS A 73 4.80 -11.55 6.98
C HIS A 73 3.90 -12.70 7.45
N THR A 74 2.64 -12.77 6.97
CA THR A 74 1.81 -13.94 7.23
C THR A 74 2.47 -15.15 6.57
N LEU A 75 2.86 -16.15 7.36
CA LEU A 75 3.46 -17.42 6.89
C LEU A 75 2.45 -18.32 6.14
N SER A 76 1.28 -17.78 5.77
CA SER A 76 0.24 -18.53 5.08
C SER A 76 0.49 -18.52 3.58
N ASP A 77 0.43 -19.71 2.95
CA ASP A 77 0.55 -19.85 1.49
C ASP A 77 -0.75 -19.44 0.78
N THR A 78 -1.13 -18.18 0.97
CA THR A 78 -2.29 -17.59 0.29
C THR A 78 -1.82 -16.78 -0.90
N SER A 79 -2.63 -16.68 -1.95
CA SER A 79 -2.33 -15.81 -3.10
C SER A 79 -2.16 -14.34 -2.70
N ALA A 80 -2.82 -13.89 -1.63
CA ALA A 80 -2.65 -12.55 -1.07
C ALA A 80 -1.26 -12.36 -0.43
N ALA A 81 -0.80 -13.33 0.37
CA ALA A 81 0.53 -13.28 0.99
C ALA A 81 1.65 -13.32 -0.07
N ARG A 82 1.50 -14.19 -1.09
CA ARG A 82 2.44 -14.24 -2.24
C ARG A 82 2.50 -12.91 -3.00
N GLY A 83 1.33 -12.32 -3.28
CA GLY A 83 1.25 -11.01 -3.93
C GLY A 83 1.91 -9.90 -3.10
N SER A 84 1.69 -9.88 -1.79
CA SER A 84 2.32 -8.91 -0.88
C SER A 84 3.85 -9.04 -0.91
N ALA A 85 4.38 -10.27 -0.85
CA ALA A 85 5.82 -10.51 -0.89
C ALA A 85 6.46 -10.03 -2.20
N GLU A 86 5.78 -10.18 -3.33
CA GLU A 86 6.27 -9.66 -4.62
C GLU A 86 6.24 -8.12 -4.66
N VAL A 87 5.19 -7.49 -4.11
CA VAL A 87 5.13 -6.03 -3.99
C VAL A 87 6.25 -5.50 -3.09
N ASP A 88 6.54 -6.17 -1.97
CA ASP A 88 7.64 -5.78 -1.08
C ASP A 88 8.98 -5.79 -1.81
N LYS A 89 9.27 -6.84 -2.59
CA LYS A 89 10.49 -6.91 -3.42
C LYS A 89 10.56 -5.76 -4.42
N LEU A 90 9.45 -5.45 -5.10
CA LEU A 90 9.39 -4.36 -6.08
C LEU A 90 9.61 -2.99 -5.43
N VAL A 91 8.99 -2.74 -4.27
CA VAL A 91 9.15 -1.49 -3.54
C VAL A 91 10.58 -1.35 -3.03
N GLN A 92 11.16 -2.41 -2.45
CA GLN A 92 12.56 -2.42 -2.03
C GLN A 92 13.50 -2.10 -3.19
N ALA A 93 13.32 -2.76 -4.35
CA ALA A 93 14.14 -2.49 -5.53
C ALA A 93 14.00 -1.03 -6.01
N ARG A 94 12.79 -0.48 -5.99
CA ARG A 94 12.54 0.92 -6.36
C ARG A 94 13.17 1.89 -5.38
N MET A 95 13.09 1.63 -4.08
CA MET A 95 13.76 2.45 -3.05
C MET A 95 15.27 2.42 -3.24
N VAL A 96 15.85 1.26 -3.55
CA VAL A 96 17.27 1.15 -3.84
C VAL A 96 17.63 2.02 -5.06
N ARG A 97 16.86 1.96 -6.15
CA ARG A 97 17.09 2.81 -7.33
C ARG A 97 16.99 4.30 -7.04
N LEU A 98 16.01 4.72 -6.23
CA LEU A 98 15.85 6.12 -5.83
C LEU A 98 17.03 6.62 -4.98
N VAL A 99 17.62 5.76 -4.15
CA VAL A 99 18.78 6.11 -3.31
C VAL A 99 20.10 6.04 -4.10
N LEU A 100 20.20 5.14 -5.09
CA LEU A 100 21.45 4.88 -5.80
C LEU A 100 21.61 5.61 -7.15
N HIS A 101 20.64 6.45 -7.57
CA HIS A 101 20.67 7.24 -8.83
C HIS A 101 21.00 6.42 -10.11
N ASP A 102 20.01 6.17 -10.97
CA ASP A 102 20.14 5.65 -12.35
C ASP A 102 21.21 4.57 -12.59
N SER A 103 21.25 3.56 -11.70
CA SER A 103 22.04 2.36 -11.95
C SER A 103 21.41 1.53 -13.07
N THR A 104 22.22 1.12 -14.05
CA THR A 104 21.85 0.19 -15.12
C THR A 104 21.71 -1.27 -14.64
N GLU A 105 21.88 -1.51 -13.34
CA GLU A 105 21.84 -2.85 -12.75
C GLU A 105 20.41 -3.39 -12.57
N SER A 106 20.29 -4.71 -12.54
CA SER A 106 19.00 -5.39 -12.37
C SER A 106 18.42 -5.11 -10.96
N ASN A 107 17.08 -5.09 -10.86
CA ASN A 107 16.39 -4.89 -9.58
C ASN A 107 16.82 -5.91 -8.51
N HIS A 108 17.10 -7.15 -8.91
CA HIS A 108 17.48 -8.23 -8.01
C HIS A 108 18.87 -7.99 -7.39
N ASP A 109 19.84 -7.59 -8.22
CA ASP A 109 21.22 -7.34 -7.77
C ASP A 109 21.32 -6.10 -6.88
N LEU A 110 20.51 -5.08 -7.17
CA LEU A 110 20.42 -3.87 -6.36
C LEU A 110 19.90 -4.15 -4.93
N VAL A 111 18.83 -4.93 -4.81
CA VAL A 111 18.29 -5.34 -3.49
C VAL A 111 19.30 -6.20 -2.73
N LYS A 112 19.99 -7.12 -3.42
CA LYS A 112 21.01 -7.98 -2.82
C LYS A 112 22.18 -7.17 -2.26
N LYS A 113 22.76 -6.26 -3.06
CA LYS A 113 23.84 -5.36 -2.63
C LYS A 113 23.44 -4.49 -1.44
N LEU A 114 22.19 -3.99 -1.42
CA LEU A 114 21.69 -3.22 -0.30
C LEU A 114 21.67 -4.08 0.99
N HIS A 115 21.15 -5.30 0.92
CA HIS A 115 21.14 -6.20 2.07
C HIS A 115 22.55 -6.55 2.57
N GLU A 116 23.50 -6.75 1.66
CA GLU A 116 24.91 -6.99 1.98
C GLU A 116 25.56 -5.77 2.64
N THR A 117 25.29 -4.56 2.12
CA THR A 117 25.83 -3.29 2.62
C THR A 117 25.26 -2.93 3.99
N LEU A 118 23.95 -3.13 4.19
CA LEU A 118 23.27 -2.83 5.45
C LEU A 118 23.53 -3.87 6.56
N ARG A 119 24.18 -5.00 6.25
CA ARG A 119 24.51 -6.11 7.18
C ARG A 119 23.35 -6.57 8.08
N ARG A 120 22.10 -6.29 7.71
CA ARG A 120 20.86 -6.69 8.43
C ARG A 120 19.78 -7.05 7.42
N PRO A 121 19.03 -8.17 7.60
CA PRO A 121 18.01 -8.64 6.64
C PRO A 121 16.73 -7.79 6.60
N GLY A 122 16.76 -6.54 7.02
CA GLY A 122 15.57 -5.70 7.05
C GLY A 122 15.92 -4.26 7.33
N PHE A 123 15.31 -3.36 6.58
CA PHE A 123 15.20 -1.95 6.96
C PHE A 123 14.59 -1.89 8.36
N GLN A 124 15.44 -1.74 9.38
CA GLN A 124 14.98 -1.29 10.67
C GLN A 124 14.51 0.15 10.47
N ARG A 125 13.18 0.28 10.40
CA ARG A 125 12.38 1.48 10.65
C ARG A 125 13.24 2.65 11.12
N LEU A 126 13.48 3.62 10.24
CA LEU A 126 14.05 4.91 10.59
C LEU A 126 13.34 5.38 11.86
N LYS A 127 14.11 5.53 12.94
CA LYS A 127 13.58 5.97 14.24
C LYS A 127 12.79 7.25 14.02
N LYS A 128 11.54 7.25 14.51
CA LYS A 128 10.67 8.42 14.53
C LYS A 128 11.43 9.58 15.20
N TRP A 129 11.54 10.69 14.48
CA TRP A 129 11.68 12.01 15.09
C TRP A 129 10.30 12.45 15.60
#